data_AF-A0A6B1ETB7-F1
#
_entry.id   AF-A0A6B1ETB7-F1
#
_cell.length_a   1.000
_cell.length_b   1.000
_cell.length_c   1.000
_cell.angle_alpha   90.00
_cell.angle_beta   90.00
_cell.angle_gamma   90.00
#
_symmetry.space_group_name_H-M   'P 1'
#
loop_
_entity.id
_entity.type
_entity.pdbx_description
1 polymer ?
#
loop_
_entity_poly.entity_id
_entity_poly.type
_entity_poly.pdbx_seq_one_letter_code
_entity_poly.pdbx_strand_id
1 'polypeptide(L)'
;MTLGELFNLCQDIELRQAKLYAALSLRLGSVDERIARFWEQMSTEEWQHYILVDFGRSLCVDAFGIDSAVPALSDVPVQRITDALDKHEQKVDSGEITLDEAFEIAIAIEGSEADTIYMHLLSIMRKAIEQSDQPYLIDRIVQVEKDMVSHVGGLVQATQKFAKDADLIRKAHRLKAEHG
;
A
#
# COMPACT_ATOMS: atom_id res chain seq x y z
N MET A 1 8.01 -0.45 -19.15
CA MET A 1 7.23 0.54 -18.40
C MET A 1 7.98 1.87 -18.38
N THR A 2 7.31 3.00 -18.55
CA THR A 2 7.85 4.35 -18.36
C THR A 2 7.66 4.83 -16.92
N LEU A 3 8.34 5.92 -16.52
CA LEU A 3 8.09 6.56 -15.23
C LEU A 3 6.62 6.97 -15.09
N GLY A 4 6.03 7.56 -16.13
CA GLY A 4 4.62 7.94 -16.13
C GLY A 4 3.67 6.77 -15.86
N GLU A 5 3.91 5.61 -16.50
CA GLU A 5 3.14 4.38 -16.28
C GLU A 5 3.31 3.85 -14.85
N LEU A 6 4.54 3.85 -14.32
CA LEU A 6 4.84 3.41 -12.96
C LEU A 6 4.12 4.28 -11.92
N PHE A 7 4.21 5.61 -12.05
CA PHE A 7 3.52 6.53 -11.14
C PHE A 7 2.01 6.34 -11.20
N ASN A 8 1.43 6.19 -12.39
CA ASN A 8 -0.01 5.92 -12.53
C ASN A 8 -0.42 4.62 -11.84
N LEU A 9 0.38 3.56 -12.00
CA LEU A 9 0.11 2.27 -11.37
C LEU A 9 0.15 2.37 -9.84
N CYS A 10 1.21 2.97 -9.26
CA CYS A 10 1.29 3.18 -7.82
C CYS A 10 0.12 4.03 -7.32
N GLN A 11 -0.18 5.16 -7.97
CA GLN A 11 -1.30 6.01 -7.59
C GLN A 11 -2.63 5.26 -7.59
N ASP A 12 -2.87 4.43 -8.61
CA ASP A 12 -4.08 3.61 -8.66
C ASP A 12 -4.12 2.61 -7.50
N ILE A 13 -3.04 1.87 -7.27
CA ILE A 13 -2.94 0.89 -6.17
C ILE A 13 -3.19 1.56 -4.83
N GLU A 14 -2.42 2.59 -4.44
CA GLU A 14 -2.54 3.25 -3.13
C GLU A 14 -3.96 3.79 -2.90
N LEU A 15 -4.54 4.44 -3.92
CA LEU A 15 -5.87 5.03 -3.82
C LEU A 15 -6.97 3.96 -3.66
N ARG A 16 -6.81 2.83 -4.35
CA ARG A 16 -7.75 1.72 -4.28
C ARG A 16 -7.69 1.04 -2.93
N GLN A 17 -6.49 0.79 -2.39
CA GLN A 17 -6.32 0.27 -1.04
C GLN A 17 -6.91 1.21 0.02
N ALA A 18 -6.65 2.52 -0.07
CA ALA A 18 -7.23 3.52 0.82
C ALA A 18 -8.77 3.47 0.83
N LYS A 19 -9.40 3.37 -0.35
CA LYS A 19 -10.85 3.26 -0.49
C LYS A 19 -11.38 1.94 0.06
N LEU A 20 -10.68 0.84 -0.20
CA LEU A 20 -11.05 -0.49 0.29
C LEU A 20 -11.05 -0.51 1.82
N TYR A 21 -10.00 0.00 2.46
CA TYR A 21 -9.92 0.09 3.92
C TYR A 21 -10.98 1.04 4.50
N ALA A 22 -11.29 2.16 3.84
CA ALA A 22 -12.42 3.01 4.25
C ALA A 22 -13.76 2.25 4.19
N ALA A 23 -13.99 1.48 3.12
CA ALA A 23 -15.20 0.67 2.97
C ALA A 23 -15.30 -0.42 4.06
N LEU A 24 -14.18 -1.05 4.43
CA LEU A 24 -14.13 -1.99 5.56
C LEU A 24 -14.50 -1.32 6.88
N SER A 25 -14.02 -0.10 7.15
CA SER A 25 -14.43 0.65 8.35
C SER A 25 -15.94 0.85 8.38
N LEU A 26 -16.53 1.31 7.28
CA LEU A 26 -17.97 1.58 7.21
C LEU A 26 -18.81 0.31 7.39
N ARG A 27 -18.37 -0.81 6.82
CA ARG A 27 -19.13 -2.08 6.84
C ARG A 27 -18.97 -2.86 8.13
N LEU A 28 -17.78 -2.82 8.73
CA LEU A 28 -17.45 -3.56 9.95
C LEU A 28 -17.52 -2.69 11.22
N GLY A 29 -17.73 -1.38 11.08
CA GLY A 29 -17.66 -0.45 12.19
C GLY A 29 -18.75 -0.63 13.25
N SER A 30 -19.88 -1.25 12.90
CA SER A 30 -20.91 -1.64 13.87
C SER A 30 -20.56 -2.88 14.69
N VAL A 31 -19.49 -3.61 14.34
CA VAL A 31 -19.04 -4.81 15.05
C VAL A 31 -18.24 -4.45 16.30
N ASP A 32 -17.29 -3.51 16.17
CA ASP A 32 -16.47 -2.98 17.26
C ASP A 32 -15.88 -1.63 16.82
N GLU A 33 -16.03 -0.58 17.62
CA GLU A 33 -15.47 0.74 17.31
C GLU A 33 -13.95 0.69 17.11
N ARG A 34 -13.25 -0.19 17.81
CA ARG A 34 -11.79 -0.36 17.69
C ARG A 34 -11.39 -0.94 16.34
N ILE A 35 -12.27 -1.74 15.73
CA ILE A 35 -12.07 -2.29 14.38
C ILE A 35 -12.33 -1.18 13.34
N ALA A 36 -13.37 -0.37 13.53
CA ALA A 36 -13.65 0.78 12.66
C ALA A 36 -12.43 1.72 12.59
N ARG A 37 -11.93 2.13 13.77
CA ARG A 37 -10.77 3.01 13.89
C ARG A 37 -9.50 2.40 13.30
N PHE A 38 -9.31 1.09 13.43
CA PHE A 38 -8.19 0.41 12.80
C PHE A 38 -8.25 0.55 11.27
N TRP A 39 -9.38 0.23 10.64
CA TRP A 39 -9.54 0.35 9.20
C TRP A 39 -9.49 1.82 8.70
N GLU A 40 -9.97 2.78 9.49
CA GLU A 40 -9.79 4.21 9.21
C GLU A 40 -8.32 4.62 9.21
N GLN A 41 -7.54 4.10 10.16
CA GLN A 41 -6.11 4.36 10.23
C GLN A 41 -5.40 3.77 9.00
N MET A 42 -5.68 2.50 8.66
CA MET A 42 -5.12 1.85 7.47
C MET A 42 -5.44 2.65 6.19
N SER A 43 -6.70 3.10 6.05
CA SER A 43 -7.12 3.96 4.92
C SER A 43 -6.36 5.29 4.86
N THR A 44 -6.10 5.89 6.03
CA THR A 44 -5.35 7.15 6.14
C THR A 44 -3.88 6.96 5.76
N GLU A 45 -3.28 5.86 6.16
CA GLU A 45 -1.89 5.50 5.83
C GLU A 45 -1.74 5.34 4.30
N GLU A 46 -2.63 4.59 3.65
CA GLU A 46 -2.62 4.44 2.18
C GLU A 46 -2.88 5.74 1.43
N TRP A 47 -3.73 6.63 1.97
CA TRP A 47 -3.92 7.95 1.40
C TRP A 47 -2.64 8.81 1.48
N GLN A 48 -1.84 8.65 2.53
CA GLN A 48 -0.53 9.32 2.63
C GLN A 48 0.46 8.77 1.62
N HIS A 49 0.46 7.46 1.36
CA HIS A 49 1.25 6.85 0.28
C HIS A 49 0.86 7.43 -1.08
N TYR A 50 -0.44 7.50 -1.40
CA TYR A 50 -0.93 8.14 -2.62
C TYR A 50 -0.38 9.57 -2.82
N ILE A 51 -0.44 10.39 -1.76
CA ILE A 51 0.10 11.76 -1.78
C ILE A 51 1.62 11.75 -2.03
N LEU A 52 2.35 10.80 -1.44
CA LEU A 52 3.79 10.70 -1.67
C LEU A 52 4.11 10.34 -3.12
N VAL A 53 3.38 9.39 -3.70
CA VAL A 53 3.55 9.01 -5.10
C VAL A 53 3.36 10.22 -6.01
N ASP A 54 2.34 11.04 -5.77
CA ASP A 54 2.08 12.27 -6.52
C ASP A 54 3.21 13.31 -6.36
N PHE A 55 3.69 13.47 -5.13
CA PHE A 55 4.85 14.33 -4.85
C PHE A 55 6.11 13.84 -5.59
N GLY A 56 6.39 12.54 -5.54
CA GLY A 56 7.53 11.92 -6.22
C GLY A 56 7.45 12.06 -7.72
N ARG A 57 6.24 12.03 -8.29
CA ARG A 57 6.01 12.19 -9.72
C ARG A 57 6.57 13.51 -10.23
N SER A 58 6.21 14.61 -9.59
CA SER A 58 6.68 15.94 -9.99
C SER A 58 8.21 16.01 -9.97
N LEU A 59 8.81 15.53 -8.87
CA LEU A 59 10.26 15.52 -8.70
C LEU A 59 10.98 14.67 -9.76
N CYS A 60 10.52 13.45 -10.00
CA CYS A 60 11.14 12.53 -10.94
C CYS A 60 10.92 12.95 -12.39
N VAL A 61 9.79 13.57 -12.71
CA VAL A 61 9.53 14.11 -14.05
C VAL A 61 10.46 15.28 -14.34
N ASP A 62 10.70 16.17 -13.38
CA ASP A 62 11.63 17.29 -13.54
C ASP A 62 13.08 16.81 -13.70
N ALA A 63 13.49 15.76 -12.96
CA ALA A 63 14.84 15.22 -13.00
C ALA A 63 15.12 14.34 -14.24
N PHE A 64 14.17 13.51 -14.64
CA PHE A 64 14.38 12.44 -15.63
C PHE A 64 13.49 12.51 -16.86
N GLY A 65 12.39 13.26 -16.83
CA GLY A 65 11.33 13.24 -17.85
C GLY A 65 10.35 12.08 -17.70
N ILE A 66 9.07 12.33 -18.00
CA ILE A 66 7.96 11.38 -17.76
C ILE A 66 8.04 10.09 -18.59
N ASP A 67 8.64 10.15 -19.78
CA ASP A 67 8.77 9.01 -20.70
C ASP A 67 10.03 8.17 -20.46
N SER A 68 10.82 8.50 -19.43
CA SER A 68 12.02 7.74 -19.08
C SER A 68 11.68 6.29 -18.76
N ALA A 69 12.46 5.36 -19.32
CA ALA A 69 12.24 3.93 -19.16
C ALA A 69 12.62 3.46 -17.74
N VAL A 70 11.80 2.57 -17.18
CA VAL A 70 12.07 1.89 -15.90
C VAL A 70 12.26 0.39 -16.16
N PRO A 71 13.48 -0.05 -16.56
CA PRO A 71 13.73 -1.43 -16.94
C PRO A 71 13.66 -2.41 -15.77
N ALA A 72 13.92 -1.96 -14.53
CA ALA A 72 13.90 -2.82 -13.34
C ALA A 72 12.52 -3.42 -13.04
N LEU A 73 11.44 -2.85 -13.60
CA LEU A 73 10.06 -3.27 -13.37
C LEU A 73 9.36 -3.71 -14.66
N SER A 74 10.12 -4.08 -15.71
CA SER A 74 9.53 -4.53 -16.97
C SER A 74 8.69 -5.79 -16.85
N ASP A 75 9.02 -6.64 -15.87
CA ASP A 75 8.44 -7.97 -15.69
C ASP A 75 7.42 -8.01 -14.54
N VAL A 76 7.09 -6.86 -13.94
CA VAL A 76 6.05 -6.76 -12.92
C VAL A 76 4.71 -7.17 -13.56
N PRO A 77 4.00 -8.17 -13.01
CA PRO A 77 2.75 -8.64 -13.55
C PRO A 77 1.60 -7.69 -13.16
N VAL A 78 1.60 -6.48 -13.73
CA VAL A 78 0.63 -5.40 -13.44
C VAL A 78 -0.81 -5.93 -13.45
N GLN A 79 -1.17 -6.71 -14.47
CA GLN A 79 -2.51 -7.28 -14.60
C GLN A 79 -2.88 -8.16 -13.40
N ARG A 80 -1.93 -8.95 -12.87
CA ARG A 80 -2.17 -9.82 -11.72
C ARG A 80 -2.47 -9.00 -10.46
N ILE A 81 -1.78 -7.88 -10.27
CA ILE A 81 -1.98 -6.98 -9.13
C ILE A 81 -3.36 -6.32 -9.25
N THR A 82 -3.69 -5.77 -10.41
CA THR A 82 -4.98 -5.11 -10.63
C THR A 82 -6.15 -6.08 -10.57
N ASP A 83 -6.01 -7.30 -11.11
CA ASP A 83 -7.04 -8.34 -11.03
C ASP A 83 -7.28 -8.81 -9.58
N ALA A 84 -6.23 -8.88 -8.78
CA ALA A 84 -6.34 -9.19 -7.36
C ALA A 84 -7.12 -8.10 -6.61
N LEU A 85 -6.77 -6.83 -6.84
CA LEU A 85 -7.49 -5.68 -6.27
C LEU A 85 -8.96 -5.67 -6.72
N ASP A 86 -9.25 -5.88 -8.00
CA ASP A 86 -10.62 -5.95 -8.53
C ASP A 86 -11.45 -6.99 -7.77
N LYS A 87 -10.88 -8.18 -7.53
CA LYS A 87 -11.53 -9.26 -6.79
C LYS A 87 -11.80 -8.87 -5.34
N HIS A 88 -10.83 -8.22 -4.69
CA HIS A 88 -10.96 -7.78 -3.30
C HIS A 88 -12.02 -6.69 -3.14
N GLU A 89 -12.02 -5.70 -4.03
CA GLU A 89 -13.02 -4.64 -4.07
C GLU A 89 -14.42 -5.21 -4.31
N GLN A 90 -14.59 -6.09 -5.30
CA GLN A 90 -15.87 -6.75 -5.57
C GLN A 90 -16.40 -7.50 -4.32
N LYS A 91 -15.51 -8.18 -3.60
CA LYS A 91 -15.90 -8.89 -2.36
C LYS A 91 -16.34 -7.91 -1.27
N VAL A 92 -15.61 -6.82 -1.04
CA VAL A 92 -15.99 -5.79 -0.07
C VAL A 92 -17.31 -5.12 -0.47
N ASP A 93 -17.48 -4.82 -1.76
CA ASP A 93 -18.64 -4.12 -2.29
C ASP A 93 -19.93 -4.94 -2.26
N SER A 94 -19.82 -6.28 -2.33
CA SER A 94 -20.97 -7.18 -2.16
C SER A 94 -21.70 -7.00 -0.82
N GLY A 95 -21.03 -6.47 0.20
CA GLY A 95 -21.57 -6.19 1.53
C GLY A 95 -21.71 -7.39 2.46
N GLU A 96 -21.40 -8.59 1.99
CA GLU A 96 -21.30 -9.80 2.80
C GLU A 96 -19.84 -10.09 3.12
N ILE A 97 -19.24 -9.25 3.98
CA ILE A 97 -17.86 -9.41 4.43
C ILE A 97 -17.78 -9.63 5.94
N THR A 98 -17.11 -10.71 6.32
CA THR A 98 -16.76 -11.00 7.71
C THR A 98 -15.44 -10.34 8.08
N LEU A 99 -15.19 -10.23 9.39
CA LEU A 99 -13.94 -9.67 9.90
C LEU A 99 -12.72 -10.51 9.51
N ASP A 100 -12.84 -11.83 9.54
CA ASP A 100 -11.75 -12.75 9.15
C ASP A 100 -11.45 -12.62 7.65
N GLU A 101 -12.47 -12.51 6.80
CA GLU A 101 -12.28 -12.24 5.35
C GLU A 101 -11.62 -10.88 5.11
N ALA A 102 -11.99 -9.85 5.88
CA ALA A 102 -11.36 -8.53 5.77
C ALA A 102 -9.87 -8.55 6.11
N PHE A 103 -9.48 -9.25 7.18
CA PHE A 103 -8.06 -9.46 7.49
C PHE A 103 -7.35 -10.30 6.44
N GLU A 104 -8.00 -11.32 5.88
CA GLU A 104 -7.42 -12.10 4.78
C GLU A 104 -7.13 -11.24 3.55
N ILE A 105 -8.05 -10.35 3.19
CA ILE A 105 -7.87 -9.40 2.09
C ILE A 105 -6.70 -8.46 2.39
N ALA A 106 -6.66 -7.84 3.56
CA ALA A 106 -5.58 -6.92 3.93
C ALA A 106 -4.21 -7.63 3.88
N ILE A 107 -4.09 -8.81 4.48
CA ILE A 107 -2.83 -9.60 4.45
C ILE A 107 -2.42 -9.96 3.01
N ALA A 108 -3.37 -10.25 2.13
CA ALA A 108 -3.08 -10.56 0.74
C ALA A 108 -2.61 -9.33 -0.05
N ILE A 109 -3.16 -8.15 0.25
CA ILE A 109 -2.78 -6.87 -0.36
C ILE A 109 -1.38 -6.46 0.09
N GLU A 110 -1.13 -6.40 1.41
CA GLU A 110 0.18 -6.05 1.97
C GLU A 110 1.26 -7.08 1.60
N GLY A 111 0.89 -8.34 1.39
CA GLY A 111 1.81 -9.38 0.91
C GLY A 111 2.01 -9.43 -0.60
N SER A 112 1.41 -8.48 -1.33
CA SER A 112 1.50 -8.45 -2.79
C SER A 112 2.79 -7.78 -3.27
N GLU A 113 3.04 -7.84 -4.57
CA GLU A 113 4.18 -7.16 -5.19
C GLU A 113 4.05 -5.62 -5.16
N ALA A 114 2.93 -5.06 -4.69
CA ALA A 114 2.70 -3.62 -4.55
C ALA A 114 3.82 -2.94 -3.73
N ASP A 115 4.19 -3.51 -2.59
CA ASP A 115 5.27 -2.98 -1.74
C ASP A 115 6.62 -2.95 -2.47
N THR A 116 6.90 -3.96 -3.29
CA THR A 116 8.14 -4.01 -4.07
C THR A 116 8.20 -2.90 -5.11
N ILE A 117 7.07 -2.60 -5.76
CA ILE A 117 6.93 -1.51 -6.72
C ILE A 117 7.13 -0.17 -6.01
N TYR A 118 6.49 0.01 -4.84
CA TYR A 118 6.60 1.22 -4.06
C TYR A 118 8.03 1.46 -3.55
N MET A 119 8.71 0.44 -3.03
CA MET A 119 10.11 0.53 -2.60
C MET A 119 11.05 0.88 -3.77
N HIS A 120 10.78 0.36 -4.97
CA HIS A 120 11.50 0.79 -6.18
C HIS A 120 11.25 2.28 -6.50
N LEU A 121 10.01 2.74 -6.37
CA LEU A 121 9.65 4.13 -6.58
C LEU A 121 10.41 5.05 -5.62
N LEU A 122 10.48 4.70 -4.34
CA LEU A 122 11.23 5.45 -3.33
C LEU A 122 12.73 5.54 -3.69
N SER A 123 13.32 4.47 -4.22
CA SER A 123 14.70 4.48 -4.71
C SER A 123 14.90 5.47 -5.87
N ILE A 124 13.95 5.53 -6.80
CA ILE A 124 13.98 6.49 -7.92
C ILE A 124 13.81 7.92 -7.39
N MET A 125 12.90 8.15 -6.45
CA MET A 125 12.71 9.46 -5.82
C MET A 125 13.98 9.94 -5.11
N ARG A 126 14.68 9.07 -4.37
CA ARG A 126 15.97 9.41 -3.73
C ARG A 126 17.00 9.89 -4.76
N LYS A 127 17.11 9.19 -5.90
CA LYS A 127 18.00 9.61 -7.00
C LYS A 127 17.59 10.95 -7.59
N ALA A 128 16.29 11.21 -7.73
CA ALA A 128 15.81 12.50 -8.23
C ALA A 128 16.16 13.64 -7.24
N ILE A 129 15.97 13.43 -5.94
CA ILE A 129 16.36 14.38 -4.89
C ILE A 129 17.85 14.73 -4.99
N GLU A 130 18.70 13.72 -5.15
CA GLU A 130 20.15 13.88 -5.29
C GLU A 130 20.52 14.67 -6.56
N GLN A 131 19.89 14.37 -7.70
CA GLN A 131 20.17 15.07 -8.96
C GLN A 131 19.64 16.51 -8.99
N SER A 132 18.53 16.77 -8.30
CA SER A 132 17.93 18.10 -8.22
C SER A 132 18.53 18.99 -7.12
N ASP A 133 19.51 18.49 -6.34
CA ASP A 133 20.15 19.17 -5.21
C ASP A 133 19.13 19.69 -4.16
N GLN A 134 18.16 18.84 -3.80
CA GLN A 134 17.09 19.17 -2.85
C GLN A 134 17.12 18.29 -1.58
N PRO A 135 18.26 18.20 -0.84
CA PRO A 135 18.44 17.24 0.24
C PRO A 135 17.41 17.36 1.38
N TYR A 136 16.79 18.53 1.56
CA TYR A 136 15.73 18.75 2.55
C TYR A 136 14.46 17.89 2.30
N LEU A 137 14.30 17.32 1.10
CA LEU A 137 13.19 16.42 0.77
C LEU A 137 13.42 14.98 1.23
N ILE A 138 14.65 14.61 1.62
CA ILE A 138 14.97 13.22 1.98
C ILE A 138 14.22 12.76 3.23
N ASP A 139 14.02 13.66 4.19
CA ASP A 139 13.31 13.38 5.44
C ASP A 139 11.87 12.95 5.19
N ARG A 140 11.25 13.47 4.12
CA ARG A 140 9.89 13.08 3.72
C ARG A 140 9.84 11.64 3.23
N ILE A 141 10.86 11.18 2.51
CA ILE A 141 10.98 9.79 2.03
C ILE A 141 11.22 8.84 3.21
N VAL A 142 12.16 9.21 4.09
CA VAL A 142 12.53 8.40 5.27
C VAL A 142 11.36 8.26 6.25
N GLN A 143 10.55 9.30 6.41
CA GLN A 143 9.37 9.24 7.27
C GLN A 143 8.37 8.19 6.76
N VAL A 144 8.07 8.19 5.46
CA VAL A 144 7.10 7.25 4.89
C VAL A 144 7.60 5.80 4.93
N GLU A 145 8.90 5.55 4.69
CA GLU A 145 9.46 4.20 4.87
C GLU A 145 9.27 3.65 6.28
N LYS A 146 9.40 4.50 7.31
CA LYS A 146 9.14 4.09 8.69
C LYS A 146 7.66 3.79 8.92
N ASP A 147 6.78 4.59 8.32
CA ASP A 147 5.34 4.43 8.46
C ASP A 147 4.86 3.13 7.79
N MET A 148 5.41 2.75 6.62
CA MET A 148 5.14 1.44 5.98
C MET A 148 5.51 0.25 6.86
N VAL A 149 6.70 0.26 7.49
CA VAL A 149 7.10 -0.84 8.40
C VAL A 149 6.16 -0.92 9.62
N SER A 150 5.71 0.24 10.10
CA SER A 150 4.73 0.31 11.19
C SER A 150 3.36 -0.23 10.77
N HIS A 151 2.94 0.02 9.53
CA HIS A 151 1.66 -0.42 8.94
C HIS A 151 1.49 -1.93 9.06
N VAL A 152 2.43 -2.71 8.51
CA VAL A 152 2.40 -4.19 8.58
C VAL A 152 2.39 -4.67 10.04
N GLY A 153 3.14 -4.00 10.92
CA GLY A 153 3.14 -4.27 12.35
C GLY A 153 1.76 -4.07 13.00
N GLY A 154 1.03 -3.03 12.59
CA GLY A 154 -0.34 -2.73 13.00
C GLY A 154 -1.32 -3.80 12.54
N LEU A 155 -1.24 -4.22 11.29
CA LEU A 155 -2.08 -5.29 10.73
C LEU A 155 -1.91 -6.62 11.47
N VAL A 156 -0.68 -7.01 11.81
CA VAL A 156 -0.43 -8.23 12.61
C VAL A 156 -1.08 -8.13 13.99
N GLN A 157 -0.89 -7.02 14.69
CA GLN A 157 -1.46 -6.84 16.03
C GLN A 157 -2.99 -6.83 16.01
N ALA A 158 -3.58 -6.17 15.01
CA ALA A 158 -5.03 -6.17 14.82
C ALA A 158 -5.56 -7.58 14.51
N THR A 159 -4.90 -8.31 13.60
CA THR A 159 -5.26 -9.69 13.28
C THR A 159 -5.20 -10.58 14.52
N GLN A 160 -4.13 -10.51 15.32
CA GLN A 160 -4.01 -11.27 16.57
C GLN A 160 -5.11 -10.94 17.59
N LYS A 161 -5.52 -9.68 17.65
CA LYS A 161 -6.46 -9.19 18.64
C LYS A 161 -7.92 -9.49 18.27
N PHE A 162 -8.23 -9.45 16.98
CA PHE A 162 -9.61 -9.42 16.51
C PHE A 162 -10.00 -10.62 15.65
N ALA A 163 -9.05 -11.25 14.94
CA ALA A 163 -9.33 -12.47 14.19
C ALA A 163 -9.39 -13.68 15.14
N LYS A 164 -10.29 -14.63 14.85
CA LYS A 164 -10.40 -15.88 15.63
C LYS A 164 -9.66 -17.04 14.95
N ASP A 165 -9.30 -16.86 13.68
CA ASP A 165 -8.63 -17.88 12.88
C ASP A 165 -7.11 -17.91 13.14
N ALA A 166 -6.62 -19.03 13.65
CA ALA A 166 -5.21 -19.25 13.89
C ALA A 166 -4.38 -19.26 12.60
N ASP A 167 -4.97 -19.64 11.46
CA ASP A 167 -4.30 -19.58 10.17
C ASP A 167 -4.09 -18.15 9.69
N LEU A 168 -5.04 -17.25 9.91
CA LEU A 168 -4.88 -15.83 9.61
C LEU A 168 -3.76 -15.21 10.46
N ILE A 169 -3.71 -15.53 11.75
CA ILE A 169 -2.64 -15.06 12.64
C ILE A 169 -1.28 -15.55 12.14
N ARG A 170 -1.18 -16.81 11.70
CA ARG A 170 0.07 -17.36 11.10
C ARG A 170 0.45 -16.65 9.81
N LYS A 171 -0.51 -16.37 8.92
CA LYS A 171 -0.27 -15.62 7.67
C LYS A 171 0.26 -14.22 7.97
N ALA A 172 -0.38 -13.50 8.91
CA ALA A 172 0.04 -12.16 9.32
C ALA A 172 1.47 -12.14 9.88
N HIS A 173 1.84 -13.15 10.69
CA HIS A 173 3.22 -13.26 11.19
C HIS A 173 4.26 -13.50 10.11
N ARG A 174 3.94 -14.29 9.08
CA ARG A 174 4.85 -14.51 7.94
C ARG A 174 5.07 -13.20 7.18
N LEU A 175 3.99 -12.45 6.92
CA LEU A 175 4.06 -11.14 6.28
C LEU A 175 5.04 -10.21 7.01
N LYS A 176 4.96 -10.13 8.34
CA LYS A 176 5.89 -9.31 9.14
C LYS A 176 7.36 -9.75 9.03
N ALA A 177 7.62 -11.06 8.85
CA ALA A 177 8.99 -11.56 8.68
C ALA A 177 9.56 -11.25 7.28
N GLU A 178 8.70 -10.97 6.29
CA GLU A 178 9.09 -10.60 4.94
C GLU A 178 9.34 -9.08 4.81
N HIS A 179 8.76 -8.27 5.71
CA HIS A 179 8.80 -6.79 5.69
C HIS A 179 9.66 -6.15 6.81
N GLY A 180 10.35 -6.94 7.65
CA GLY A 180 11.18 -6.46 8.76
C GLY A 180 12.54 -7.13 8.83
#